data_AF-A0A257P955-F1
#
_entry.id   AF-A0A257P955-F1
#
_cell.length_a   1.000
_cell.length_b   1.000
_cell.length_c   1.000
_cell.angle_alpha   90.00
_cell.angle_beta   90.00
_cell.angle_gamma   90.00
#
_symmetry.space_group_name_H-M   'P 1'
#
loop_
_entity.id
_entity.type
_entity.pdbx_description
1 polymer ?
#
loop_
_entity_poly.entity_id
_entity_poly.type
_entity_poly.pdbx_seq_one_letter_code
_entity_poly.pdbx_strand_id
1 'polypeptide(L)'
;MSLPEVLAKGVRLPVIGSPLFIISNPELVIAQCKAGIVGSFPALNARPREKLEDWLKQITETLAEWDAAHPEQKSAPFAVNQIVHR
;
A
#
# COMPACT_ATOMS: atom_id res chain seq x y z
N MET A 1 -9.64 17.56 12.46
CA MET A 1 -10.24 17.16 11.16
C MET A 1 -10.30 15.65 11.14
N SER A 2 -11.45 15.06 10.83
CA SER A 2 -11.59 13.61 10.61
C SER A 2 -11.00 13.22 9.25
N LEU A 3 -10.42 12.02 9.15
CA LEU A 3 -9.99 11.44 7.87
C LEU A 3 -11.23 11.14 7.01
N PRO A 4 -11.17 11.32 5.67
CA PRO A 4 -12.18 10.79 4.77
C PRO A 4 -12.38 9.28 4.98
N GLU A 5 -13.62 8.78 4.90
CA GLU A 5 -13.93 7.36 5.19
C GLU A 5 -13.09 6.38 4.36
N VAL A 6 -12.85 6.71 3.09
CA VAL A 6 -12.01 5.92 2.17
C VAL A 6 -10.58 5.75 2.67
N LEU A 7 -10.07 6.69 3.47
CA LEU A 7 -8.74 6.63 4.07
C LEU A 7 -8.78 6.16 5.53
N ALA A 8 -9.93 6.24 6.20
CA ALA A 8 -10.06 5.87 7.61
C ALA A 8 -10.07 4.35 7.84
N LYS A 9 -10.48 3.57 6.84
CA LYS A 9 -10.61 2.11 6.96
C LYS A 9 -9.24 1.45 7.16
N GLY A 10 -9.10 0.68 8.24
CA GLY A 10 -7.90 -0.10 8.56
C GLY A 10 -6.70 0.71 9.04
N VAL A 11 -6.77 2.04 9.04
CA VAL A 11 -5.69 2.92 9.46
C VAL A 11 -5.71 3.10 10.99
N ARG A 12 -4.59 2.81 11.65
CA ARG A 12 -4.43 2.94 13.11
C ARG A 12 -3.89 4.29 13.55
N LEU A 13 -3.10 4.93 12.68
CA LEU A 13 -2.50 6.25 12.88
C LEU A 13 -2.61 7.03 11.56
N PRO A 14 -2.86 8.35 11.59
CA PRO A 14 -3.01 9.15 10.37
C PRO A 14 -1.64 9.43 9.70
N VAL A 15 -0.96 8.36 9.28
CA VAL A 15 0.40 8.38 8.73
C VAL A 15 0.49 7.56 7.44
N ILE A 16 1.37 8.00 6.55
CA ILE A 16 1.67 7.34 5.29
C ILE A 16 3.16 7.02 5.27
N GLY A 17 3.53 5.78 4.94
CA GLY A 17 4.91 5.41 4.66
C GLY A 17 5.35 6.06 3.36
N SER A 18 6.33 6.97 3.41
CA SER A 18 6.82 7.69 2.22
C SER A 18 7.29 6.72 1.13
N PRO A 19 7.03 7.00 -0.17
CA PRO A 19 7.48 6.15 -1.26
C PRO A 19 8.99 6.35 -1.51
N LEU A 20 9.78 5.30 -1.32
CA LEU A 20 11.25 5.31 -1.41
C LEU A 20 11.74 4.44 -2.57
N PHE A 21 12.61 4.99 -3.42
CA PHE A 21 13.05 4.36 -4.67
C PHE A 21 13.73 2.98 -4.49
N ILE A 22 14.43 2.78 -3.37
CA ILE A 22 15.22 1.57 -3.13
C ILE A 22 14.44 0.51 -2.35
N ILE A 23 13.73 0.92 -1.30
CA ILE A 23 13.19 -0.02 -0.30
C ILE A 23 11.68 -0.20 -0.34
N SER A 24 10.92 0.69 -1.00
CA SER A 24 9.47 0.52 -1.13
C SER A 24 9.16 -0.51 -2.21
N ASN A 25 9.15 -1.77 -1.80
CA ASN A 25 8.74 -2.94 -2.58
C ASN A 25 7.40 -3.51 -2.03
N PRO A 26 6.80 -4.53 -2.67
CA PRO A 26 5.52 -5.10 -2.23
C PRO A 26 5.54 -5.59 -0.77
N GLU A 27 6.63 -6.22 -0.33
CA GLU A 27 6.76 -6.77 1.03
C GLU A 27 6.66 -5.66 2.09
N LEU A 28 7.39 -4.56 1.91
CA LEU A 28 7.34 -3.41 2.82
C LEU A 28 5.95 -2.76 2.83
N VAL A 29 5.35 -2.57 1.65
CA VAL A 29 4.03 -1.96 1.51
C VAL A 29 2.97 -2.82 2.21
N ILE A 30 2.99 -4.14 1.99
CA ILE A 30 2.08 -5.09 2.64
C ILE A 30 2.25 -5.05 4.16
N ALA A 31 3.50 -5.06 4.66
CA ALA A 31 3.76 -5.00 6.09
C ALA A 31 3.22 -3.70 6.73
N GLN A 32 3.43 -2.56 6.07
CA GLN A 32 2.88 -1.27 6.51
C GLN A 32 1.35 -1.30 6.55
N CYS A 33 0.70 -1.79 5.49
CA CYS A 33 -0.75 -1.91 5.41
C CYS A 33 -1.32 -2.80 6.52
N LYS A 34 -0.72 -3.98 6.78
CA LYS A 34 -1.12 -4.87 7.89
C LYS A 34 -0.93 -4.24 9.27
N ALA A 35 0.07 -3.36 9.42
CA ALA A 35 0.33 -2.62 10.64
C ALA A 35 -0.63 -1.42 10.85
N GLY A 36 -1.51 -1.13 9.88
CA GLY A 36 -2.44 0.00 9.93
C GLY A 36 -1.83 1.34 9.52
N ILE A 37 -0.76 1.30 8.73
CA ILE A 37 -0.12 2.46 8.12
C ILE A 37 -0.42 2.42 6.62
N VAL A 38 -0.72 3.56 6.01
CA VAL A 38 -0.89 3.61 4.54
C VAL A 38 0.46 3.33 3.90
N GLY A 39 0.63 2.17 3.29
CA GLY A 39 1.85 1.80 2.59
C GLY A 39 1.95 2.50 1.24
N SER A 40 3.16 2.84 0.78
CA SER A 40 3.30 3.41 -0.56
C SER A 40 4.62 3.07 -1.26
N PHE A 41 4.59 3.09 -2.59
CA PHE A 41 5.76 2.85 -3.43
C PHE A 41 5.75 3.72 -4.70
N PRO A 42 6.92 4.12 -5.22
CA PRO A 42 7.03 4.71 -6.55
C PRO A 42 6.69 3.67 -7.64
N ALA A 43 5.81 4.02 -8.59
CA ALA A 43 5.51 3.18 -9.75
C ALA A 43 6.80 2.79 -10.51
N LEU A 44 7.78 3.69 -10.49
CA LEU A 44 9.08 3.53 -11.09
C LEU A 44 9.93 2.41 -10.45
N ASN A 45 9.59 1.90 -9.27
CA ASN A 45 10.30 0.77 -8.64
C ASN A 45 9.93 -0.57 -9.31
N ALA A 46 8.71 -0.68 -9.84
CA ALA A 46 8.25 -1.88 -10.53
C ALA A 46 8.78 -1.85 -11.98
N ARG A 47 9.99 -2.41 -12.17
CA ARG A 47 10.67 -2.46 -13.48
C ARG A 47 10.91 -3.90 -13.93
N PRO A 48 10.65 -4.24 -15.20
CA PRO A 48 10.11 -3.38 -16.27
C PRO A 48 8.63 -3.01 -16.03
N ARG A 49 8.03 -2.14 -16.86
CA ARG A 49 6.70 -1.53 -16.63
C ARG A 49 5.61 -2.56 -16.31
N GLU A 50 5.68 -3.73 -16.93
CA GLU A 50 4.76 -4.85 -16.78
C GLU A 50 4.76 -5.37 -15.34
N LYS A 51 5.87 -5.23 -14.60
CA LYS A 51 5.95 -5.59 -13.18
C LYS A 51 5.02 -4.79 -12.29
N LEU A 52 4.56 -3.61 -12.73
CA LEU A 52 3.61 -2.82 -11.95
C LEU A 52 2.31 -3.60 -11.74
N GLU A 53 1.82 -4.30 -12.77
CA GLU A 53 0.61 -5.11 -12.66
C GLU A 53 0.83 -6.28 -11.69
N ASP A 54 1.97 -6.98 -11.79
CA ASP A 54 2.35 -8.06 -10.87
C ASP A 54 2.36 -7.57 -9.41
N TRP A 55 2.97 -6.41 -9.15
CA TRP A 55 3.04 -5.82 -7.81
C TRP A 55 1.66 -5.44 -7.29
N LEU A 56 0.82 -4.83 -8.13
CA LEU A 56 -0.55 -4.46 -7.75
C LEU A 56 -1.39 -5.68 -7.40
N LYS A 57 -1.29 -6.77 -8.19
CA LYS A 57 -1.95 -8.05 -7.89
C LYS A 57 -1.45 -8.62 -6.57
N GLN A 58 -0.13 -8.75 -6.41
CA GLN A 58 0.48 -9.27 -5.19
C GLN A 58 0.00 -8.52 -3.93
N ILE A 59 0.05 -7.19 -3.94
CA ILE A 59 -0.38 -6.38 -2.79
C ILE A 59 -1.88 -6.57 -2.56
N THR A 60 -2.70 -6.46 -3.60
CA THR A 60 -4.16 -6.53 -3.46
C THR A 60 -4.64 -7.88 -2.95
N GLU A 61 -4.11 -8.97 -3.53
CA GLU A 61 -4.47 -10.35 -3.15
C GLU A 61 -4.01 -10.66 -1.72
N THR A 62 -2.76 -10.33 -1.37
CA THR A 62 -2.23 -10.57 -0.02
C THR A 62 -2.98 -9.79 1.05
N LEU A 63 -3.41 -8.56 0.75
CA LEU A 63 -4.20 -7.76 1.68
C LEU A 63 -5.66 -8.24 1.78
N ALA A 64 -6.25 -8.74 0.68
CA ALA A 64 -7.57 -9.36 0.71
C ALA A 64 -7.59 -10.65 1.57
N GLU A 65 -6.56 -11.50 1.42
CA GLU A 65 -6.37 -12.69 2.26
C GLU A 65 -6.19 -12.31 3.73
N TRP A 66 -5.38 -11.29 4.02
CA TRP A 66 -5.21 -10.76 5.37
C TRP A 66 -6.53 -10.29 5.96
N ASP A 67 -7.28 -9.49 5.21
CA ASP A 67 -8.57 -8.96 5.64
C ASP A 67 -9.58 -10.07 5.92
N ALA A 68 -9.62 -11.12 5.11
CA ALA A 68 -10.48 -12.28 5.32
C ALA A 68 -10.11 -13.04 6.60
N ALA A 69 -8.82 -13.22 6.87
CA ALA A 69 -8.31 -13.88 8.06
C ALA A 69 -8.43 -13.03 9.35
N HIS A 70 -8.45 -11.70 9.23
CA HIS A 70 -8.44 -10.77 10.37
C HIS A 70 -9.65 -9.81 10.29
N PRO A 71 -10.87 -10.29 10.59
CA PRO A 71 -12.08 -9.47 10.50
C PRO A 71 -12.05 -8.23 11.41
N GLU A 72 -11.37 -8.31 12.55
CA GLU A 72 -11.24 -7.21 13.52
C GLU A 72 -10.03 -6.29 13.26
N GLN A 73 -9.10 -6.70 12.39
CA GLN A 73 -7.89 -5.93 12.08
C GLN A 73 -7.64 -5.92 10.56
N LYS A 74 -8.52 -5.21 9.85
CA LYS A 74 -8.38 -4.97 8.42
C LYS A 74 -7.11 -4.18 8.12
N SER A 75 -6.51 -4.46 6.98
CA SER A 75 -5.36 -3.72 6.47
C SER A 75 -5.72 -2.28 6.08
N ALA A 76 -4.75 -1.38 6.24
CA ALA A 76 -4.81 -0.02 5.70
C ALA A 76 -4.63 -0.02 4.17
N PRO A 77 -5.15 1.00 3.46
CA PRO A 77 -4.97 1.11 2.02
C PRO A 77 -3.49 1.30 1.65
N PHE A 78 -3.16 1.06 0.39
CA PHE A 78 -1.85 1.40 -0.19
C PHE A 78 -1.97 2.51 -1.24
N ALA A 79 -0.86 3.17 -1.53
CA ALA A 79 -0.76 4.22 -2.52
C ALA A 79 0.38 3.98 -3.51
N VAL A 80 0.21 4.47 -4.74
CA VAL A 80 1.23 4.41 -5.79
C VAL A 80 1.64 5.83 -6.15
N ASN A 81 2.92 6.14 -6.02
CA ASN A 81 3.47 7.42 -6.46
C ASN A 81 3.79 7.37 -7.95
N GLN A 82 3.07 8.17 -8.74
CA GLN A 82 3.28 8.29 -10.19
C GLN A 82 4.27 9.43 -10.48
N ILE A 83 5.39 9.09 -11.09
CA ILE A 83 6.39 10.08 -11.54
C ILE A 83 5.96 10.57 -12.91
N VAL A 84 5.55 11.84 -12.98
CA VAL A 84 5.21 12.51 -14.25
C VAL A 84 6.37 13.44 -14.64
N HIS A 85 6.91 13.26 -15.84
CA HIS A 85 7.76 14.26 -16.47
C HIS A 85 6.94 15.02 -17.53
N ARG A 86 7.32 16.27 -17.80
CA ARG A 86 6.83 17.03 -18.96
C ARG A 86 7.66 16.73 -20.19
#